data_AF-T1H1K4-F1
#
_entry.id   AF-T1H1K4-F1
#
_cell.length_a   1.000
_cell.length_b   1.000
_cell.length_c   1.000
_cell.angle_alpha   90.00
_cell.angle_beta   90.00
_cell.angle_gamma   90.00
#
_symmetry.space_group_name_H-M   'P 1'
#
loop_
_entity.id
_entity.type
_entity.pdbx_description
1 polymer ?
#
loop_
_entity_poly.entity_id
_entity_poly.type
_entity_poly.pdbx_seq_one_letter_code
_entity_poly.pdbx_strand_id
1 'polypeptide(L)'
;MVAGNDPNVDAVSNLSPWFHFGQLSCQRAVLHVKKYASKHSKAVEAFCEEAIVRRELADNFCFYNENYDKLSGLSDWARKTLDNHRKDKRSPLYTKTELEEAKTYDDLWNSAQIQLINEGKMHGFLRMYWAKKILEWTSSPEEAL
;
A
#
# COMPACT_ATOMS: atom_id res chain seq x y z
N MET A 1 -10.03 13.12 -11.65
CA MET A 1 -9.37 12.14 -10.76
C MET A 1 -9.85 10.75 -11.15
N VAL A 2 -8.99 9.73 -11.09
CA VAL A 2 -9.42 8.33 -11.29
C VAL A 2 -10.22 7.93 -10.04
N ALA A 3 -11.46 7.46 -10.21
CA ALA A 3 -12.37 7.19 -9.09
C ALA A 3 -11.78 6.25 -8.03
N GLY A 4 -10.91 5.31 -8.44
CA GLY A 4 -10.24 4.38 -7.52
C GLY A 4 -9.21 5.01 -6.56
N ASN A 5 -8.93 6.32 -6.68
CA ASN A 5 -8.07 7.04 -5.74
C ASN A 5 -8.86 7.81 -4.67
N ASP A 6 -10.18 7.89 -4.78
CA ASP A 6 -11.01 8.58 -3.78
C ASP A 6 -11.46 7.57 -2.70
N PRO A 7 -10.93 7.65 -1.46
CA PRO A 7 -11.30 6.72 -0.40
C PRO A 7 -12.75 6.86 0.07
N ASN A 8 -13.47 7.91 -0.35
CA ASN A 8 -14.89 8.11 -0.02
C ASN A 8 -15.83 7.42 -1.02
N VAL A 9 -15.28 6.81 -2.09
CA VAL A 9 -16.06 6.15 -3.14
C VAL A 9 -15.70 4.67 -3.19
N ASP A 10 -16.72 3.80 -3.17
CA ASP A 10 -16.52 2.37 -3.40
C ASP A 10 -16.30 2.07 -4.90
N ALA A 11 -15.14 2.48 -5.40
CA ALA A 11 -14.73 2.37 -6.80
C ALA A 11 -13.55 1.42 -7.00
N VAL A 12 -13.24 0.57 -6.01
CA VAL A 12 -12.20 -0.46 -6.09
C VAL A 12 -12.84 -1.85 -6.26
N SER A 13 -12.07 -2.81 -6.80
CA SER A 13 -12.61 -4.14 -7.10
C SER A 13 -12.97 -4.97 -5.87
N ASN A 14 -12.43 -4.62 -4.70
CA ASN A 14 -12.49 -5.41 -3.47
C ASN A 14 -11.97 -6.87 -3.64
N LEU A 15 -11.18 -7.13 -4.69
CA LEU A 15 -10.70 -8.48 -5.02
C LEU A 15 -9.43 -8.92 -4.28
N SER A 16 -8.73 -8.02 -3.59
CA SER A 16 -7.43 -8.33 -2.98
C SER A 16 -7.44 -9.51 -1.99
N PRO A 17 -8.46 -9.71 -1.13
CA PRO A 17 -8.48 -10.87 -0.23
C PRO A 17 -8.60 -12.19 -1.00
N TRP A 18 -9.42 -12.22 -2.07
CA TRP A 18 -9.64 -13.40 -2.91
C TRP A 18 -8.39 -13.76 -3.72
N PHE A 19 -7.66 -12.75 -4.20
CA PHE A 19 -6.38 -12.96 -4.89
C PHE A 19 -5.30 -13.45 -3.93
N HIS A 20 -5.20 -12.89 -2.71
CA HIS A 20 -4.20 -13.28 -1.72
C HIS A 20 -4.30 -14.77 -1.36
N PHE A 21 -5.52 -15.27 -1.14
CA PHE A 21 -5.76 -16.68 -0.80
C PHE A 21 -5.91 -17.61 -2.01
N GLY A 22 -5.75 -17.11 -3.24
CA GLY A 22 -5.91 -17.91 -4.45
C GLY A 22 -7.34 -18.43 -4.69
N GLN A 23 -8.35 -17.87 -4.01
CA GLN A 23 -9.76 -18.23 -4.18
C GLN A 23 -10.31 -17.76 -5.54
N LEU A 24 -9.70 -16.74 -6.12
CA LEU A 24 -9.94 -16.28 -7.49
C LEU A 24 -8.62 -16.11 -8.23
N SER A 25 -8.50 -16.69 -9.42
CA SER A 25 -7.35 -16.44 -10.30
C SER A 25 -7.36 -14.99 -10.80
N CYS A 26 -6.24 -14.28 -10.62
CA CYS A 26 -6.06 -12.92 -11.15
C CYS A 26 -6.16 -12.92 -12.69
N GLN A 27 -5.58 -13.92 -13.37
CA GLN A 27 -5.69 -14.10 -14.81
C GLN A 27 -7.16 -14.23 -15.25
N ARG A 28 -7.99 -14.96 -14.49
CA ARG A 28 -9.42 -15.07 -14.75
C ARG A 28 -10.12 -13.71 -14.66
N ALA A 29 -9.82 -12.92 -13.64
CA ALA A 29 -10.39 -11.58 -13.47
C ALA A 29 -10.01 -10.65 -14.64
N VAL A 30 -8.73 -10.64 -15.04
CA VAL A 30 -8.24 -9.88 -16.21
C VAL A 30 -8.98 -10.29 -17.49
N LEU A 31 -9.06 -11.59 -17.79
CA LEU A 31 -9.77 -12.09 -18.97
C LEU A 31 -11.25 -11.70 -18.98
N HIS A 32 -11.87 -11.61 -17.79
CA HIS A 32 -13.25 -11.18 -17.65
C HIS A 32 -13.42 -9.69 -17.95
N VAL A 33 -12.64 -8.81 -17.30
CA VAL A 33 -12.79 -7.35 -17.47
C VAL A 33 -12.43 -6.89 -18.89
N LYS A 34 -11.51 -7.58 -19.57
CA LYS A 34 -11.14 -7.26 -20.97
C LYS A 34 -12.32 -7.36 -21.94
N LYS A 35 -13.36 -8.15 -21.63
CA LYS A 35 -14.60 -8.21 -22.44
C LYS A 35 -15.35 -6.88 -22.47
N TYR A 36 -15.10 -6.00 -21.50
CA TYR A 36 -15.75 -4.70 -21.36
C TYR A 36 -14.87 -3.53 -21.85
N ALA A 37 -13.70 -3.80 -22.43
CA ALA A 37 -12.76 -2.78 -22.88
C ALA A 37 -13.36 -1.80 -23.90
N SER A 38 -14.31 -2.25 -24.73
CA SER A 38 -14.99 -1.37 -25.70
C SER A 38 -15.88 -0.31 -25.06
N LYS A 39 -16.40 -0.56 -23.84
CA LYS A 39 -17.28 0.37 -23.10
C LYS A 39 -16.54 1.15 -22.01
N HIS A 40 -15.51 0.54 -21.42
CA HIS A 40 -14.83 1.04 -20.24
C HIS A 40 -13.30 0.96 -20.37
N SER A 41 -12.75 1.29 -21.54
CA SER A 41 -11.31 1.11 -21.87
C SER A 41 -10.37 1.60 -20.77
N LYS A 42 -10.51 2.85 -20.33
CA LYS A 42 -9.66 3.44 -19.28
C LYS A 42 -9.73 2.70 -17.94
N ALA A 43 -10.92 2.23 -17.55
CA ALA A 43 -11.09 1.49 -16.30
C ALA A 43 -10.50 0.08 -16.40
N VAL A 44 -10.65 -0.57 -17.55
CA VAL A 44 -10.06 -1.88 -17.84
C VAL A 44 -8.53 -1.79 -17.89
N GLU A 45 -7.97 -0.78 -18.55
CA GLU A 45 -6.54 -0.51 -18.59
C GLU A 45 -5.99 -0.28 -17.19
N ALA A 46 -6.61 0.60 -16.40
CA ALA A 46 -6.19 0.85 -15.02
C ALA A 46 -6.26 -0.41 -14.14
N PHE A 47 -7.32 -1.22 -14.27
CA PHE A 47 -7.41 -2.49 -13.54
C PHE A 47 -6.30 -3.46 -13.97
N CYS A 48 -6.01 -3.57 -15.27
CA CYS A 48 -4.97 -4.48 -15.78
C CYS A 48 -3.57 -4.03 -15.34
N GLU A 49 -3.30 -2.74 -15.31
CA GLU A 49 -2.04 -2.18 -14.79
C GLU A 49 -1.81 -2.59 -13.33
N GLU A 50 -2.80 -2.41 -12.47
CA GLU A 50 -2.69 -2.78 -11.05
C GLU A 50 -2.65 -4.30 -10.85
N ALA A 51 -3.49 -5.06 -11.57
CA ALA A 51 -3.64 -6.50 -11.38
C ALA A 51 -2.50 -7.34 -12.00
N ILE A 52 -1.87 -6.84 -13.08
CA ILE A 52 -0.76 -7.51 -13.76
C ILE A 52 0.54 -6.84 -13.34
N VAL A 53 0.76 -5.59 -13.74
CA VAL A 53 2.06 -4.93 -13.60
C VAL A 53 2.43 -4.76 -12.13
N ARG A 54 1.59 -4.11 -11.33
CA ARG A 54 1.92 -3.84 -9.91
C ARG A 54 2.00 -5.12 -9.08
N ARG A 55 1.04 -6.03 -9.25
CA ARG A 55 0.99 -7.30 -8.51
C ARG A 55 2.18 -8.19 -8.85
N GLU A 56 2.44 -8.42 -10.13
CA GLU A 56 3.54 -9.32 -10.55
C GLU A 56 4.91 -8.67 -10.37
N LEU A 57 4.99 -7.34 -10.34
CA LEU A 57 6.20 -6.63 -9.90
C LEU A 57 6.49 -6.84 -8.41
N ALA A 58 5.48 -6.96 -7.56
CA ALA A 58 5.68 -7.31 -6.15
C ALA A 58 6.21 -8.74 -6.00
N ASP A 59 5.66 -9.71 -6.75
CA ASP A 59 6.20 -11.08 -6.81
C ASP A 59 7.65 -11.08 -7.34
N ASN A 60 7.93 -10.31 -8.40
CA ASN A 60 9.28 -10.14 -8.93
C ASN A 60 10.24 -9.59 -7.88
N PHE A 61 9.84 -8.53 -7.16
CA PHE A 61 10.65 -7.92 -6.11
C PHE A 61 10.99 -8.93 -5.02
N CYS A 62 10.00 -9.63 -4.46
CA CYS A 62 10.23 -10.63 -3.41
C CYS A 62 11.05 -11.83 -3.92
N PHE A 63 10.86 -12.25 -5.17
CA PHE A 63 11.57 -13.39 -5.75
C PHE A 63 13.06 -13.10 -6.01
N TYR A 64 13.38 -11.91 -6.54
CA TYR A 64 14.75 -11.54 -6.92
C TYR A 64 15.51 -10.78 -5.83
N ASN A 65 14.88 -10.45 -4.71
CA ASN A 65 15.50 -9.74 -3.60
C ASN A 65 15.25 -10.47 -2.28
N GLU A 66 16.22 -11.23 -1.80
CA GLU A 66 16.15 -11.94 -0.51
C GLU A 66 15.99 -11.01 0.70
N ASN A 67 16.23 -9.71 0.53
CA ASN A 67 16.08 -8.68 1.56
C ASN A 67 14.87 -7.77 1.30
N TYR A 68 13.80 -8.28 0.69
CA TYR A 68 12.61 -7.50 0.33
C TYR A 68 11.93 -6.81 1.54
N ASP A 69 12.16 -7.32 2.74
CA ASP A 69 11.64 -6.85 4.02
C ASP A 69 12.68 -6.12 4.88
N LYS A 70 13.80 -5.67 4.27
CA LYS A 70 14.87 -4.94 4.96
C LYS A 70 15.28 -3.71 4.17
N LEU A 71 15.83 -2.71 4.87
CA LEU A 71 16.39 -1.50 4.22
C LEU A 71 17.53 -1.81 3.24
N SER A 72 18.25 -2.92 3.44
CA SER A 72 19.27 -3.41 2.50
C SER A 72 18.71 -3.79 1.13
N GLY A 73 17.42 -4.12 1.05
CA GLY A 73 16.72 -4.43 -0.20
C GLY A 73 16.23 -3.20 -0.97
N LEU A 74 16.37 -2.00 -0.40
CA LEU A 74 16.03 -0.76 -1.09
C LEU A 74 17.10 -0.39 -2.13
N SER A 75 16.70 0.45 -3.09
CA SER A 75 17.65 1.08 -4.00
C SER A 75 18.70 1.90 -3.24
N ASP A 76 19.91 2.00 -3.81
CA ASP A 76 21.02 2.73 -3.18
C ASP A 76 20.70 4.19 -2.87
N TRP A 77 19.95 4.87 -3.75
CA TRP A 77 19.58 6.26 -3.53
C TRP A 77 18.63 6.41 -2.33
N ALA A 78 17.68 5.47 -2.16
CA ALA A 78 16.70 5.50 -1.08
C ALA A 78 17.39 5.22 0.27
N ARG A 79 18.28 4.23 0.31
CA ARG A 79 19.08 3.93 1.51
C ARG A 79 19.94 5.11 1.92
N LYS A 80 20.68 5.71 0.99
CA LYS A 80 21.54 6.88 1.25
C LYS A 80 20.76 8.09 1.75
N THR A 81 19.59 8.38 1.16
CA THR A 81 18.78 9.51 1.64
C THR A 81 18.24 9.26 3.04
N LEU A 82 17.79 8.05 3.35
CA LEU A 82 17.33 7.71 4.70
C LEU A 82 18.48 7.85 5.71
N ASP A 83 19.68 7.37 5.36
CA ASP A 83 20.87 7.47 6.21
C ASP A 83 21.26 8.93 6.52
N ASN A 84 21.23 9.80 5.50
CA ASN A 84 21.55 11.22 5.65
C ASN A 84 20.60 11.93 6.63
N HIS A 85 19.34 11.50 6.71
CA HIS A 85 18.29 12.11 7.53
C HIS A 85 18.04 11.39 8.86
N ARG A 86 18.88 10.42 9.25
CA ARG A 86 18.70 9.66 10.51
C ARG A 86 18.70 10.51 11.78
N LYS A 87 19.43 11.63 11.77
CA LYS A 87 19.58 12.52 12.93
C LYS A 87 18.56 13.64 12.97
N ASP A 88 17.67 13.72 11.98
CA ASP A 88 16.62 14.71 11.96
C ASP A 88 15.68 14.47 13.13
N LYS A 89 15.31 15.56 13.83
CA LYS A 89 14.39 15.47 14.96
C LYS A 89 13.01 15.07 14.45
N ARG A 90 12.47 13.98 14.99
CA ARG A 90 11.11 13.50 14.72
C ARG A 90 10.16 13.97 15.82
N SER A 91 9.01 14.52 15.42
CA SER A 91 7.98 15.01 16.33
C SER A 91 6.63 15.04 15.61
N PRO A 92 5.62 14.29 16.08
CA PRO A 92 5.64 13.39 17.24
C PRO A 92 6.46 12.11 17.00
N LEU A 93 6.74 11.39 18.08
CA LEU A 93 7.18 9.99 18.04
C LEU A 93 6.09 9.13 18.69
N TYR A 94 5.56 8.18 17.95
CA TYR A 94 4.54 7.26 18.43
C TYR A 94 5.14 5.88 18.71
N THR A 95 4.66 5.27 19.78
CA THR A 95 4.90 3.86 20.04
C THR A 95 4.10 2.99 19.07
N LYS A 96 4.54 1.74 18.89
CA LYS A 96 3.80 0.74 18.13
C LYS A 96 2.35 0.60 18.61
N THR A 97 2.11 0.58 19.93
CA THR A 97 0.76 0.47 20.50
C THR A 97 -0.11 1.69 20.16
N GLU A 98 0.43 2.91 20.23
CA GLU A 98 -0.34 4.11 19.86
C GLU A 98 -0.73 4.10 18.37
N LEU A 99 0.18 3.67 17.50
CA LEU A 99 -0.12 3.51 16.07
C LEU A 99 -1.15 2.40 15.84
N GLU A 100 -0.98 1.23 16.47
CA GLU A 100 -1.92 0.11 16.36
C GLU A 100 -3.34 0.48 16.81
N GLU A 101 -3.47 1.28 17.87
CA GLU A 101 -4.75 1.71 18.45
C GLU A 101 -5.32 3.00 17.81
N ALA A 102 -4.72 3.51 16.73
CA ALA A 102 -5.16 4.74 16.05
C ALA A 102 -5.17 5.98 16.97
N LYS A 103 -4.14 6.13 17.80
CA LYS A 103 -3.99 7.21 18.79
C LYS A 103 -2.96 8.26 18.35
N THR A 104 -3.09 8.75 17.13
CA THR A 104 -2.28 9.87 16.64
C THR A 104 -3.04 11.20 16.71
N TYR A 105 -2.36 12.32 16.47
CA TYR A 105 -3.02 13.62 16.34
C TYR A 105 -3.75 13.77 15.00
N ASP A 106 -3.48 12.90 14.03
CA ASP A 106 -3.97 13.03 12.66
C ASP A 106 -5.20 12.13 12.45
N ASP A 107 -6.37 12.77 12.41
CA ASP A 107 -7.65 12.09 12.23
C ASP A 107 -7.74 11.28 10.93
N LEU A 108 -7.04 11.71 9.87
CA LEU A 108 -7.03 10.97 8.61
C LEU A 108 -6.23 9.66 8.77
N TRP A 109 -5.09 9.72 9.45
CA TRP A 109 -4.29 8.53 9.74
C TRP A 109 -5.04 7.58 10.65
N ASN A 110 -5.67 8.11 11.70
CA ASN A 110 -6.49 7.32 12.63
C ASN A 110 -7.65 6.64 11.89
N SER A 111 -8.34 7.36 10.99
CA SER A 111 -9.45 6.81 10.19
C SER A 111 -8.98 5.66 9.29
N ALA A 112 -7.81 5.78 8.66
CA ALA A 112 -7.23 4.71 7.85
C ALA A 112 -6.90 3.47 8.70
N GLN A 113 -6.29 3.66 9.88
CA GLN A 113 -5.98 2.59 10.81
C GLN A 113 -7.25 1.90 11.34
N ILE A 114 -8.27 2.67 11.71
CA ILE A 114 -9.57 2.14 12.17
C ILE A 114 -10.23 1.31 11.06
N GLN A 115 -10.18 1.76 9.80
CA GLN A 115 -10.67 0.97 8.67
C GLN A 115 -9.96 -0.39 8.59
N LEU A 116 -8.64 -0.41 8.74
CA LEU A 116 -7.87 -1.65 8.73
C LEU A 116 -8.32 -2.60 9.86
N ILE A 117 -8.49 -2.08 11.07
CA ILE A 117 -8.91 -2.86 12.25
C ILE A 117 -10.31 -3.46 12.05
N ASN A 118 -11.26 -2.67 11.57
CA ASN A 118 -12.66 -3.08 11.51
C ASN A 118 -12.99 -3.94 10.28
N GLU A 119 -12.36 -3.65 9.12
CA GLU A 119 -12.70 -4.28 7.83
C GLU A 119 -11.66 -5.31 7.38
N GLY A 120 -10.47 -5.32 7.98
CA GLY A 120 -9.34 -6.14 7.52
C GLY A 120 -8.78 -5.70 6.16
N LYS A 121 -9.22 -4.53 5.64
CA LYS A 121 -8.79 -3.96 4.36
C LYS A 121 -8.84 -2.44 4.41
N MET A 122 -7.67 -1.81 4.36
CA MET A 122 -7.57 -0.37 4.14
C MET A 122 -7.68 -0.02 2.64
N HIS A 123 -8.32 1.10 2.32
CA HIS A 123 -8.37 1.64 0.95
C HIS A 123 -6.96 1.87 0.38
N GLY A 124 -6.72 1.49 -0.88
CA GLY A 124 -5.38 1.44 -1.47
C GLY A 124 -4.65 2.80 -1.47
N PHE A 125 -5.38 3.88 -1.72
CA PHE A 125 -4.83 5.24 -1.65
C PHE A 125 -4.32 5.59 -0.25
N LEU A 126 -5.08 5.23 0.79
CA LEU A 126 -4.73 5.53 2.18
C LEU A 126 -3.53 4.71 2.66
N ARG A 127 -3.30 3.49 2.13
CA ARG A 127 -2.13 2.67 2.50
C ARG A 127 -0.80 3.38 2.27
N MET A 128 -0.68 4.11 1.16
CA MET A 128 0.53 4.87 0.85
C MET A 128 0.78 6.00 1.85
N TYR A 129 -0.28 6.76 2.17
CA TYR A 129 -0.21 7.83 3.16
C TYR A 129 0.07 7.28 4.56
N TRP A 130 -0.63 6.22 4.96
CA TRP A 130 -0.48 5.54 6.23
C TRP A 130 0.96 5.06 6.46
N ALA A 131 1.55 4.34 5.50
CA ALA A 131 2.92 3.83 5.61
C ALA A 131 3.97 4.96 5.65
N LYS A 132 3.77 6.04 4.89
CA LYS A 132 4.67 7.20 4.91
C LYS A 132 4.68 7.91 6.26
N LYS A 133 3.52 8.01 6.92
CA LYS A 133 3.42 8.62 8.25
C LYS A 133 4.06 7.76 9.34
N ILE A 134 4.03 6.42 9.22
CA ILE A 134 4.81 5.56 10.11
C ILE A 134 6.30 5.88 10.02
N LEU A 135 6.85 6.06 8.81
CA LEU A 135 8.24 6.48 8.65
C LEU A 135 8.54 7.84 9.27
N GLU A 136 7.59 8.78 9.19
CA GLU A 136 7.72 10.12 9.76
C GLU A 136 7.68 10.14 11.31
N TRP A 137 6.93 9.22 11.92
CA TRP A 137 6.62 9.24 13.36
C TRP A 137 7.24 8.10 14.20
N THR A 138 8.07 7.24 13.62
CA THR A 138 8.89 6.24 14.34
C THR A 138 10.29 6.77 14.59
N SER A 139 11.16 6.12 15.37
CA SER A 139 12.51 6.67 15.66
C SER A 139 13.52 6.47 14.52
N SER A 140 13.32 5.45 13.69
CA SER A 140 14.24 5.08 12.62
C SER A 140 13.49 4.45 11.43
N PRO A 141 14.08 4.44 10.23
CA PRO A 141 13.47 3.74 9.09
C PRO A 141 13.35 2.22 9.30
N GLU A 142 14.21 1.61 10.12
CA GLU A 142 14.12 0.20 10.50
C GLU A 142 12.92 -0.09 11.40
N GLU A 143 12.58 0.81 12.32
CA GLU A 143 11.38 0.68 13.15
C GLU A 143 10.09 0.90 12.35
N ALA A 144 10.18 1.66 11.25
CA ALA A 144 9.06 1.94 10.37
C ALA A 144 8.69 0.79 9.42
N LEU A 145 9.60 -0.16 9.22
CA LEU A 145 9.52 -1.25 8.24
C LEU A 145 8.88 -2.49 8.86
#